data_AF-A0A0G0TDW7-F1
#
_entry.id   AF-A0A0G0TDW7-F1
#
_cell.length_a   1.000
_cell.length_b   1.000
_cell.length_c   1.000
_cell.angle_alpha   90.00
_cell.angle_beta   90.00
_cell.angle_gamma   90.00
#
_symmetry.space_group_name_H-M   'P 1'
#
loop_
_entity.id
_entity.type
_entity.pdbx_description
1 polymer ?
#
loop_
_entity_poly.entity_id
_entity_poly.type
_entity_poly.pdbx_seq_one_letter_code
_entity_poly.pdbx_strand_id
1 'polypeptide(L)' 'MENTSEIKYICTGGCGGSVTEEEYNAGKTVCGDPDCPKYGQPFEKRIHCTECGQDSPEEQNHQHTNSV' A
#
# COMPACT_ATOMS: atom_id res chain seq x y z
N MET A 1 -15.64 -16.68 2.63
CA MET A 1 -15.17 -15.43 1.99
C MET A 1 -13.73 -15.25 2.42
N GLU A 2 -12.80 -15.54 1.51
CA GLU A 2 -11.38 -15.24 1.75
C GLU A 2 -11.26 -13.72 1.74
N ASN A 3 -10.94 -13.14 2.91
CA ASN A 3 -10.60 -11.72 3.00
C ASN A 3 -9.40 -11.49 2.07
N THR A 4 -9.64 -10.91 0.91
CA THR A 4 -8.61 -10.70 -0.13
C THR A 4 -7.91 -9.38 0.18
N SER A 5 -7.02 -9.44 1.16
CA SER A 5 -6.10 -8.35 1.48
C SER A 5 -4.74 -8.66 0.88
N GLU A 6 -4.14 -7.69 0.19
CA GLU A 6 -2.83 -7.82 -0.45
C GLU A 6 -1.83 -6.84 0.18
N ILE A 7 -0.55 -7.20 0.14
CA ILE A 7 0.52 -6.29 0.59
C ILE A 7 0.84 -5.33 -0.56
N LYS A 8 0.74 -4.03 -0.28
CA LYS A 8 1.19 -2.96 -1.17
C LYS A 8 2.23 -2.09 -0.49
N TYR A 9 3.12 -1.54 -1.30
CA TYR A 9 4.15 -0.61 -0.90
C TYR A 9 3.79 0.75 -1.47
N ILE A 10 3.36 1.68 -0.61
CA ILE A 10 2.77 2.95 -1.04
C ILE A 10 3.69 4.14 -0.75
N CYS A 11 3.65 5.14 -1.63
CA CYS A 11 4.37 6.39 -1.45
C CYS A 11 3.48 7.37 -0.68
N THR A 12 3.85 7.67 0.57
CA THR A 12 3.09 8.56 1.46
C THR A 12 3.30 10.06 1.14
N GLY A 13 3.89 10.38 -0.01
CA GLY A 13 4.13 11.76 -0.46
C GLY A 13 2.92 12.48 -1.05
N GLY A 14 1.74 11.85 -1.07
CA GLY A 14 0.52 12.42 -1.65
C GLY A 14 0.44 12.33 -3.19
N CYS A 15 1.46 11.77 -3.84
CA CYS A 15 1.47 11.50 -5.28
C CYS A 15 0.72 10.21 -5.68
N GLY A 16 0.31 9.39 -4.71
CA GLY A 16 -0.51 8.19 -4.96
C GLY A 16 0.24 7.02 -5.62
N GLY A 17 1.57 7.06 -5.69
CA GLY A 17 2.35 5.95 -6.21
C GLY A 17 2.30 4.72 -5.30
N SER A 18 2.10 3.53 -5.86
CA SER A 18 2.16 2.26 -5.14
C SER A 18 2.75 1.16 -6.02
N VAL A 19 3.40 0.18 -5.40
CA VAL A 19 3.91 -1.02 -6.07
C VAL A 19 3.51 -2.28 -5.32
N THR A 20 3.48 -3.41 -6.01
CA THR A 20 3.24 -4.72 -5.38
C THR A 20 4.47 -5.21 -4.61
N GLU A 21 4.31 -6.23 -3.78
CA GLU A 21 5.45 -6.89 -3.11
C GLU A 21 6.47 -7.44 -4.12
N GLU A 22 6.00 -8.00 -5.24
CA GLU A 22 6.87 -8.49 -6.31
C GLU A 22 7.72 -7.37 -6.93
N GLU A 23 7.11 -6.21 -7.19
CA GLU A 23 7.80 -5.05 -7.74
C GLU A 23 8.79 -4.44 -6.75
N TYR A 24 8.44 -4.40 -5.47
CA TYR A 24 9.33 -3.97 -4.40
C TYR A 24 10.55 -4.90 -4.31
N ASN A 25 10.33 -6.22 -4.34
CA ASN A 25 11.38 -7.23 -4.34
C ASN A 25 12.20 -7.24 -5.64
N ALA A 26 11.63 -6.80 -6.76
CA ALA A 26 12.34 -6.56 -8.01
C ALA A 26 13.23 -5.30 -7.98
N GLY A 27 13.20 -4.52 -6.89
CA GLY A 27 14.07 -3.37 -6.67
C GLY A 27 13.38 -2.01 -6.72
N LYS A 28 12.05 -1.95 -6.96
CA LYS A 28 11.28 -0.69 -6.87
C LYS A 28 10.97 -0.37 -5.42
N THR A 29 11.99 -0.03 -4.63
CA THR A 29 11.86 0.16 -3.18
C THR A 29 11.58 1.60 -2.76
N VAL A 30 11.60 2.55 -3.70
CA VAL A 30 11.47 3.99 -3.45
C VAL A 30 10.46 4.65 -4.38
N CYS A 31 9.89 5.79 -3.95
CA CYS A 31 9.02 6.60 -4.78
C CYS A 31 9.77 7.08 -6.04
N GLY A 32 9.27 6.68 -7.22
CA GLY A 32 9.92 6.95 -8.51
C GLY A 32 9.49 8.23 -9.21
N ASP A 33 8.48 8.94 -8.71
CA ASP A 33 7.95 10.15 -9.33
C ASP A 33 8.77 11.39 -8.92
N PRO A 34 9.47 12.06 -9.87
CA PRO A 34 10.35 13.19 -9.58
C PRO A 34 9.61 14.43 -9.08
N ASP A 35 8.32 14.56 -9.36
CA ASP A 35 7.49 15.67 -8.88
C ASP A 35 6.89 15.38 -7.49
N CYS A 36 7.10 14.18 -6.95
CA CYS A 36 6.59 13.80 -5.64
C CYS A 36 7.48 14.35 -4.51
N PRO A 37 6.91 14.93 -3.42
CA PRO A 37 7.66 15.40 -2.26
C PRO A 37 8.52 14.33 -1.57
N LYS A 38 8.18 13.05 -1.79
CA LYS A 38 8.87 11.88 -1.25
C LYS A 38 9.69 11.15 -2.32
N TYR A 39 10.02 11.79 -3.44
CA TYR A 39 10.90 11.19 -4.46
C TYR A 39 12.18 10.62 -3.84
N GLY A 40 12.51 9.37 -4.21
CA GLY A 40 13.68 8.66 -3.68
C GLY A 40 13.57 8.20 -2.22
N GLN A 41 12.47 8.50 -1.52
CA GLN A 41 12.19 7.95 -0.19
C GLN A 41 11.61 6.53 -0.31
N PRO A 42 11.86 5.65 0.67
CA PRO A 42 11.34 4.28 0.63
C PRO A 42 9.81 4.26 0.65
N PHE A 43 9.25 3.27 -0.04
CA PHE A 43 7.83 2.97 0.08
C PHE A 43 7.49 2.47 1.49
N GLU A 44 6.27 2.74 1.93
CA GLU A 44 5.75 2.26 3.20
C GLU A 44 4.87 1.02 2.98
N LYS A 45 5.13 -0.05 3.73
CA LYS A 45 4.37 -1.29 3.63
C LYS A 45 2.97 -1.12 4.24
N ARG A 46 1.94 -1.42 3.47
CA ARG A 46 0.53 -1.36 3.86
C ARG A 46 -0.21 -2.62 3.41
N ILE A 47 -1.27 -2.95 4.14
CA ILE A 47 -2.26 -3.94 3.74
C ILE A 47 -3.35 -3.20 2.98
N HIS A 48 -3.52 -3.53 1.71
CA HIS A 48 -4.60 -3.05 0.86
C HIS A 48 -5.74 -4.06 0.88
N CYS A 49 -6.92 -3.64 1.31
CA CYS A 49 -8.11 -4.49 1.18
C CYS A 49 -8.72 -4.33 -0.21
N THR A 50 -8.81 -5.43 -0.95
CA THR A 50 -9.42 -5.39 -2.29
C THR A 50 -10.94 -5.27 -2.27
N GLU A 51 -11.58 -5.50 -1.11
CA GLU A 51 -13.04 -5.35 -0.98
C GLU A 51 -13.48 -3.87 -0.88
N CYS A 52 -12.75 -3.03 -0.12
CA CYS A 52 -13.08 -1.62 0.05
C CYS A 52 -12.08 -0.64 -0.58
N GLY A 53 -10.93 -1.14 -1.05
CA GLY A 53 -9.86 -0.32 -1.62
C GLY A 53 -9.06 0.49 -0.58
N GLN A 54 -9.20 0.18 0.71
CA GLN A 54 -8.57 0.94 1.79
C GLN A 54 -7.21 0.35 2.16
N ASP A 55 -6.20 1.22 2.30
CA ASP A 55 -4.87 0.87 2.78
C ASP A 55 -4.78 1.04 4.30
N SER A 56 -4.25 0.05 5.02
CA SER A 56 -4.04 0.08 6.46
C SER A 56 -2.63 -0.36 6.80
N PRO A 57 -2.01 0.14 7.89
CA PRO A 57 -0.72 -0.39 8.33
C PRO A 57 -0.85 -1.87 8.67
N GLU A 58 0.22 -2.65 8.50
CA GLU A 58 0.19 -4.13 8.64
C GLU A 58 -0.37 -4.60 10.00
N GLU A 59 -0.07 -3.83 11.04
CA GLU A 59 -0.53 -4.04 12.42
C GLU A 59 -2.03 -3.76 12.64
N GLN A 60 -2.70 -3.09 11.70
CA GLN A 60 -4.13 -2.76 11.77
C GLN A 60 -4.87 -3.43 10.62
N ASN A 61 -5.23 -4.71 10.81
CA ASN A 61 -6.20 -5.37 9.95
C ASN A 61 -7.56 -4.70 10.20
N HIS A 62 -8.06 -3.91 9.25
CA HIS A 62 -9.36 -3.28 9.40
C HIS A 62 -10.44 -4.36 9.26
N GLN A 63 -11.24 -4.51 10.32
CA GLN A 63 -12.33 -5.47 10.35
C GLN A 63 -13.51 -4.89 9.56
N HIS A 64 -13.96 -5.59 8.52
CA HIS A 64 -15.26 -5.35 7.90
C HIS A 64 -16.31 -5.91 8.85
N THR A 65 -16.70 -5.14 9.86
CA THR A 65 -17.83 -5.51 10.69
C THR A 65 -19.09 -5.35 9.85
N ASN A 66 -19.62 -6.47 9.35
CA ASN A 66 -21.00 -6.53 8.86
C ASN A 66 -21.93 -6.17 10.03
N SER A 67 -22.17 -4.87 10.23
CA SER A 67 -23.29 -4.41 11.04
C SER A 67 -24.54 -4.52 10.18
N VAL A 68 -25.23 -5.66 10.31
CA VAL A 68 -26.65 -5.82 9.94
C VAL A 68 -27.48 -5.53 11.19
#